data_AF-A0A3D3SA85-F1
#
_entry.id   AF-A0A3D3SA85-F1
#
_cell.length_a   1.000
_cell.length_b   1.000
_cell.length_c   1.000
_cell.angle_alpha   90.00
_cell.angle_beta   90.00
_cell.angle_gamma   90.00
#
_symmetry.space_group_name_H-M   'P 1'
#
loop_
_entity.id
_entity.type
_entity.pdbx_description
1 polymer ?
#
loop_
_entity_poly.entity_id
_entity_poly.type
_entity_poly.pdbx_seq_one_letter_code
_entity_poly.pdbx_strand_id
1 'polypeptide(L)' 'MLGEITAAIAEAVLAASGDRILVPVAHDHFILAGLEQKSLNRFLDDAVAIALEKLGEI' A
#
# COMPACT_ATOMS: atom_id res chain seq x y z
N MET A 1 12.11 16.70 -12.04
CA MET A 1 10.92 16.43 -11.20
C MET A 1 11.32 15.38 -10.18
N LEU A 2 11.12 15.63 -8.88
CA LEU A 2 11.62 14.80 -7.77
C LEU A 2 10.60 13.74 -7.30
N GLY A 3 9.65 13.35 -8.16
CA GLY A 3 8.58 12.42 -7.79
C GLY A 3 7.39 13.06 -7.07
N GLU A 4 7.11 14.34 -7.32
CA GLU A 4 5.96 15.05 -6.74
C GLU A 4 4.64 14.42 -7.19
N ILE A 5 3.86 13.93 -6.23
CA ILE A 5 2.47 13.48 -6.46
C ILE A 5 1.61 14.74 -6.51
N THR A 6 1.16 15.14 -7.70
CA THR A 6 0.23 16.26 -7.85
C THR A 6 -1.19 15.85 -7.47
N ALA A 7 -2.05 16.81 -7.18
CA ALA A 7 -3.48 16.55 -6.90
C ALA A 7 -4.15 15.76 -8.05
N ALA A 8 -3.82 16.09 -9.30
CA ALA A 8 -4.33 15.38 -10.47
C ALA A 8 -3.88 13.91 -10.52
N ILE A 9 -2.64 13.60 -10.10
CA ILE A 9 -2.16 12.21 -10.00
C ILE A 9 -2.91 11.48 -8.89
N ALA A 10 -3.04 12.08 -7.72
CA ALA A 10 -3.76 11.46 -6.60
C ALA A 10 -5.23 11.16 -6.98
N GLU A 11 -5.91 12.11 -7.64
CA GLU A 11 -7.28 11.93 -8.11
C GLU A 11 -7.40 10.81 -9.15
N ALA A 12 -6.50 10.76 -10.14
CA ALA A 12 -6.49 9.70 -11.14
C ALA A 12 -6.28 8.31 -10.51
N VAL A 13 -5.37 8.20 -9.54
CA VAL A 13 -5.12 6.95 -8.81
C VAL A 13 -6.34 6.53 -7.98
N LEU A 14 -7.02 7.48 -7.33
CA LEU A 14 -8.23 7.23 -6.55
C LEU A 14 -9.46 6.89 -7.42
N ALA A 15 -9.54 7.45 -8.63
CA ALA A 15 -10.61 7.17 -9.58
C ALA A 15 -10.45 5.83 -10.33
N ALA A 16 -9.27 5.21 -10.27
CA ALA A 16 -9.02 3.91 -10.92
C ALA A 16 -9.97 2.82 -10.38
N SER A 17 -10.49 1.98 -11.26
CA SER A 17 -11.46 0.91 -10.96
C SER A 17 -10.84 -0.34 -10.34
N GLY A 18 -9.53 -0.36 -10.14
CA GLY A 18 -8.82 -1.49 -9.56
C GLY A 18 -9.00 -1.56 -8.05
N ASP A 19 -9.02 -2.78 -7.52
CA ASP A 19 -8.87 -3.02 -6.10
C ASP A 19 -7.51 -2.49 -5.62
N ARG A 20 -7.50 -1.93 -4.41
CA ARG A 20 -6.32 -1.30 -3.81
C ARG A 20 -5.99 -1.97 -2.48
N ILE A 21 -4.70 -2.16 -2.26
CA ILE A 21 -4.14 -2.67 -1.00
C ILE A 21 -3.28 -1.57 -0.41
N LEU A 22 -3.60 -1.16 0.82
CA LEU A 22 -2.82 -0.16 1.55
C LEU A 22 -1.60 -0.84 2.18
N VAL A 23 -0.40 -0.40 1.81
CA VAL A 23 0.87 -0.86 2.39
C VAL A 23 1.39 0.21 3.34
N PRO A 24 1.46 -0.03 4.66
CA PRO A 24 2.02 0.93 5.59
C PRO A 24 3.51 1.10 5.35
N VAL A 25 3.93 2.28 4.87
CA VAL A 25 5.34 2.63 4.83
C VAL A 25 5.70 3.19 6.21
N ALA A 26 6.22 2.34 7.08
CA ALA A 26 6.74 2.77 8.37
C ALA A 26 7.99 3.64 8.14
N HIS A 27 7.94 4.87 8.62
CA HIS A 27 9.12 5.74 8.73
C HIS A 27 9.70 5.62 10.15
N ASP A 28 11.02 5.75 10.29
CA ASP A 28 11.76 5.57 11.56
C ASP A 28 11.30 6.47 12.73
N HIS A 29 10.40 7.42 12.47
CA HIS A 29 9.92 8.41 13.45
C HIS A 29 8.40 8.43 13.61
N PHE A 30 7.68 7.41 13.13
CA PHE A 30 6.24 7.35 13.22
C PHE A 30 5.73 5.93 13.49
N ILE A 31 4.74 5.81 14.38
CA ILE A 31 4.10 4.55 14.74
C ILE A 31 2.61 4.66 14.47
N LEU A 32 2.06 3.71 13.70
CA LEU A 32 0.63 3.55 13.53
C LEU A 32 0.07 2.67 14.66
N ALA A 33 -0.72 3.25 15.56
CA ALA A 33 -1.34 2.51 16.65
C ALA A 33 -2.28 1.42 16.10
N GLY A 34 -2.17 0.20 16.64
CA GLY A 34 -2.96 -0.94 16.22
C GLY A 34 -2.43 -1.68 14.99
N LEU A 35 -1.32 -1.23 14.39
CA LEU A 35 -0.58 -1.99 13.38
C LEU A 35 0.68 -2.60 13.99
N GLU A 36 0.96 -3.84 13.61
CA GLU A 36 2.22 -4.50 13.94
C GLU A 36 3.37 -3.80 13.22
N GLN A 37 4.45 -3.47 13.93
CA GLN A 37 5.64 -2.93 13.30
C GLN A 37 6.41 -4.05 12.60
N LYS A 38 6.34 -4.04 11.27
CA LYS A 38 7.07 -4.95 10.40
C LYS A 38 7.91 -4.14 9.41
N SER A 39 8.92 -4.77 8.82
CA SER A 39 9.67 -4.14 7.73
C SER A 39 8.78 -3.97 6.49
N LEU A 40 9.11 -3.00 5.62
CA LEU A 40 8.38 -2.79 4.37
C LEU A 40 8.24 -4.07 3.54
N ASN A 41 9.31 -4.85 3.43
CA ASN A 41 9.28 -6.13 2.70
C ASN A 41 8.22 -7.09 3.25
N ARG A 42 8.03 -7.15 4.57
CA ARG A 42 6.98 -7.99 5.17
C ARG A 42 5.59 -7.48 4.86
N PHE A 43 5.37 -6.17 4.83
CA PHE A 43 4.10 -5.63 4.39
C PHE A 43 3.83 -5.89 2.90
N LEU A 44 4.88 -5.92 2.06
CA LEU A 44 4.76 -6.30 0.66
C LEU A 44 4.41 -7.78 0.50
N ASP A 45 5.03 -8.67 1.27
CA ASP A 45 4.68 -10.09 1.31
C ASP A 45 3.19 -10.27 1.68
N ASP A 46 2.73 -9.61 2.74
CA ASP A 46 1.33 -9.62 3.19
C ASP A 46 0.38 -9.08 2.10
N ALA A 47 0.76 -8.00 1.40
CA ALA A 47 -0.04 -7.42 0.31
C ALA A 47 -0.16 -8.34 -0.91
N VAL A 48 0.92 -9.06 -1.27
CA VAL A 48 0.88 -10.04 -2.36
C VAL A 48 -0.04 -11.20 -2.00
N ALA A 49 0.00 -11.70 -0.76
CA ALA A 49 -0.90 -12.76 -0.31
C ALA A 49 -2.37 -12.34 -0.44
N ILE A 50 -2.72 -11.12 0.01
CA ILE A 50 -4.08 -10.57 -0.13
C ILE A 50 -4.49 -10.44 -1.60
N ALA A 51 -3.57 -10.03 -2.47
CA ALA A 51 -3.84 -9.90 -3.90
C ALA A 51 -4.16 -11.25 -4.55
N LEU A 52 -3.36 -12.28 -4.22
CA LEU A 52 -3.55 -13.63 -4.76
C LEU A 52 -4.87 -14.27 -4.29
N GLU A 53 -5.22 -14.10 -3.01
CA GLU A 53 -6.52 -14.53 -2.47
C GLU A 53 -7.68 -13.88 -3.23
N LYS A 54 -7.60 -12.56 -3.49
CA LYS A 54 -8.63 -11.84 -4.24
C LYS A 54 -8.75 -12.27 -5.70
N LEU A 55 -7.64 -12.69 -6.31
CA LEU A 55 -7.62 -13.21 -7.68
C LEU A 55 -8.09 -14.67 -7.77
N GLY A 56 -8.26 -15.36 -6.63
CA GLY A 56 -8.62 -16.78 -6.59
C GLY A 56 -7.48 -17.70 -7.01
N GLU A 57 -6.23 -17.24 -6.88
CA GLU A 57 -5.03 -18.01 -7.24
C GLU A 57 -4.55 -18.91 -6.09
N ILE A 58 -5.12 -18.77 -4.89
CA ILE A 58 -4.90 -19.61 -3.70
C ILE A 58 -6.18 -19.67 -2.87
#